data_AF-A0A382T543-F1
#
_entry.id   AF-A0A382T543-F1
#
_cell.length_a   1.000
_cell.length_b   1.000
_cell.length_c   1.000
_cell.angle_alpha   90.00
_cell.angle_beta   90.00
_cell.angle_gamma   90.00
#
_symmetry.space_group_name_H-M   'P 1'
#
loop_
_entity.id
_entity.type
_entity.pdbx_description
1 polymer ?
#
loop_
_entity_poly.entity_id
_entity_poly.type
_entity_poly.pdbx_seq_one_letter_code
_entity_poly.pdbx_strand_id
1 'polypeptide(L)'
;RLISKAKMKHDIEQFEYLAASGYESEKFQALVNVYKAVSSEINWPTNDAEIIPLTDKYQKLLMDTYNRSIHVLEAPELPGPTLSNTLDIEKITENYFKHDFGLTYFDNFLTPVALDSIRHFLLGNTIWFDFFHGGGYIGAYLRDGLACPLFFQIAEEMRTTFPKIFKNHPLKQLWAYKYDSRAYKNDSPLKGINAHADYAAVNVNFWVTPKAANLNSLSGGLVVYNTEAPLEWDPNTFNNDTEKILEHLEDNNEEKSVIPYNENRIVLFNSNLIHETDKFEFKEGYENRRINVTMLFGERGT
;
A
#
# COMPACT_ATOMS: atom_id res chain seq x y z
N ARG A 1 13.00 21.22 4.11
CA ARG A 1 12.12 20.13 3.60
C ARG A 1 13.01 18.98 3.14
N LEU A 2 12.59 17.72 3.31
CA LEU A 2 13.35 16.53 2.92
C LEU A 2 12.86 16.00 1.57
N ILE A 3 13.61 15.13 0.90
CA ILE A 3 13.23 14.47 -0.36
C ILE A 3 14.05 13.21 -0.59
N SER A 4 13.51 12.21 -1.31
CA SER A 4 14.28 11.11 -1.91
C SER A 4 14.12 11.11 -3.42
N LYS A 5 15.03 10.46 -4.15
CA LYS A 5 14.95 10.34 -5.61
C LYS A 5 13.71 9.54 -6.03
N ALA A 6 13.38 8.49 -5.28
CA ALA A 6 12.15 7.72 -5.47
C ALA A 6 10.89 8.61 -5.37
N LYS A 7 10.82 9.49 -4.35
CA LYS A 7 9.71 10.45 -4.19
C LYS A 7 9.66 11.46 -5.34
N MET A 8 10.80 12.03 -5.73
CA MET A 8 10.86 12.99 -6.84
C MET A 8 10.36 12.36 -8.14
N LYS A 9 10.79 11.12 -8.45
CA LYS A 9 10.34 10.39 -9.62
C LYS A 9 8.85 10.08 -9.57
N HIS A 10 8.33 9.64 -8.43
CA HIS A 10 6.90 9.41 -8.25
C HIS A 10 6.07 10.66 -8.56
N ASP A 11 6.46 11.82 -8.03
CA ASP A 11 5.71 13.06 -8.23
C ASP A 11 5.72 13.50 -9.69
N ILE A 12 6.87 13.39 -10.37
CA ILE A 12 6.98 13.65 -11.81
C ILE A 12 6.02 12.73 -12.59
N GLU A 13 6.06 11.43 -12.32
CA GLU A 13 5.20 10.44 -12.98
C GLU A 13 3.71 10.69 -12.69
N GLN A 14 3.36 11.13 -11.48
CA GLN A 14 1.99 11.50 -11.14
C GLN A 14 1.53 12.73 -11.95
N PHE A 15 2.36 13.76 -12.05
CA PHE A 15 2.01 14.95 -12.82
C PHE A 15 1.92 14.66 -14.32
N GLU A 16 2.78 13.79 -14.85
CA GLU A 16 2.66 13.29 -16.23
C GLU A 16 1.32 12.57 -16.45
N TYR A 17 0.93 11.68 -15.53
CA TYR A 17 -0.35 10.99 -15.58
C TYR A 17 -1.53 11.97 -15.53
N LEU A 18 -1.51 12.95 -14.63
CA LEU A 18 -2.57 13.94 -14.49
C LEU A 18 -2.72 14.80 -15.76
N ALA A 19 -1.60 15.27 -16.32
CA ALA A 19 -1.59 16.04 -17.56
C ALA A 19 -2.15 15.22 -18.74
N ALA A 20 -1.71 13.97 -18.88
CA ALA A 20 -2.16 13.05 -19.93
C ALA A 20 -3.63 12.65 -19.79
N SER A 21 -4.15 12.63 -18.56
CA SER A 21 -5.56 12.32 -18.26
C SER A 21 -6.50 13.53 -18.45
N GLY A 22 -5.98 14.70 -18.85
CA GLY A 22 -6.78 15.90 -19.12
C GLY A 22 -7.05 16.78 -17.90
N TYR A 23 -6.49 16.48 -16.73
CA TYR A 23 -6.63 17.32 -15.54
C TYR A 23 -5.68 18.50 -15.64
N GLU A 24 -6.22 19.73 -15.73
CA GLU A 24 -5.45 20.98 -15.77
C GLU A 24 -4.14 20.83 -16.57
N SER A 25 -4.20 20.27 -17.79
CA SER A 25 -3.03 19.70 -18.46
C SER A 25 -1.85 20.65 -18.59
N GLU A 26 -2.11 21.94 -18.83
CA GLU A 26 -1.07 22.98 -18.89
C GLU A 26 -0.35 23.16 -17.54
N LYS A 27 -1.09 23.19 -16.43
CA LYS A 27 -0.54 23.31 -15.06
C LYS A 27 0.34 22.11 -14.74
N PHE A 28 -0.15 20.89 -14.94
CA PHE A 28 0.64 19.70 -14.61
C PHE A 28 1.83 19.51 -15.54
N GLN A 29 1.72 19.84 -16.83
CA GLN A 29 2.86 19.83 -17.73
C GLN A 29 3.94 20.84 -17.31
N ALA A 30 3.54 22.03 -16.83
CA ALA A 30 4.48 23.00 -16.26
C ALA A 30 5.17 22.44 -15.01
N LEU A 31 4.43 21.77 -14.11
CA LEU A 31 5.01 21.14 -12.92
C LEU A 31 5.98 20.01 -13.28
N VAL A 32 5.67 19.17 -14.27
CA VAL A 32 6.60 18.14 -14.79
C VAL A 32 7.92 18.78 -15.19
N ASN A 33 7.88 19.88 -15.95
CA ASN A 33 9.09 20.55 -16.41
C ASN A 33 9.92 21.10 -15.24
N VAL A 34 9.27 21.73 -14.27
CA VAL A 34 9.94 22.26 -13.06
C VAL A 34 10.57 21.15 -12.23
N TYR A 35 9.83 20.08 -11.94
CA TYR A 35 10.33 18.98 -11.12
C TYR A 35 11.45 18.20 -11.81
N LYS A 36 11.37 17.99 -13.14
CA LYS A 36 12.48 17.40 -13.91
C LYS A 36 13.74 18.26 -13.87
N ALA A 37 13.60 19.59 -14.04
CA ALA A 37 14.73 20.51 -13.96
C ALA A 37 15.39 20.44 -12.57
N VAL A 38 14.61 20.55 -11.50
CA VAL A 38 15.12 20.41 -10.13
C VAL A 38 15.79 19.06 -9.92
N SER A 39 15.15 17.97 -10.35
CA SER A 39 15.71 16.62 -10.22
C SER A 39 17.05 16.46 -10.94
N SER A 40 17.27 17.16 -12.05
CA SER A 40 18.53 17.10 -12.81
C SER A 40 19.68 17.86 -12.16
N GLU A 41 19.38 18.86 -11.32
CA GLU A 41 20.39 19.65 -10.62
C GLU A 41 20.76 19.10 -9.23
N ILE A 42 19.98 18.15 -8.70
CA ILE A 42 20.28 17.49 -7.42
C ILE A 42 21.31 16.38 -7.66
N ASN A 43 22.42 16.42 -6.92
CA ASN A 43 23.36 15.30 -6.84
C ASN A 43 22.78 14.21 -5.93
N TRP A 44 22.01 13.30 -6.52
CA TRP A 44 21.34 12.24 -5.77
C TRP A 44 22.34 11.20 -5.22
N PRO A 45 22.11 10.69 -4.00
CA PRO A 45 22.82 9.52 -3.53
C PRO A 45 22.62 8.31 -4.46
N THR A 46 23.53 7.34 -4.37
CA THR A 46 23.40 6.07 -5.11
C THR A 46 22.14 5.31 -4.70
N ASN A 47 21.75 5.42 -3.43
CA ASN A 47 20.50 4.85 -2.94
C ASN A 47 19.31 5.78 -3.24
N ASP A 48 18.44 5.38 -4.16
CA ASP A 48 17.26 6.16 -4.57
C ASP A 48 16.22 6.37 -3.44
N ALA A 49 16.24 5.53 -2.38
CA ALA A 49 15.40 5.69 -1.19
C ALA A 49 16.00 6.65 -0.15
N GLU A 50 17.28 7.02 -0.28
CA GLU A 50 17.96 7.87 0.69
C GLU A 50 17.34 9.27 0.72
N ILE A 51 17.18 9.80 1.94
CA ILE A 51 16.47 11.04 2.20
C ILE A 51 17.48 12.14 2.46
N ILE A 52 17.42 13.18 1.63
CA ILE A 52 18.31 14.34 1.70
C ILE A 52 17.52 15.62 1.95
N PRO A 53 18.14 16.66 2.53
CA PRO A 53 17.52 17.99 2.59
C PRO A 53 17.47 18.64 1.21
N LEU A 54 16.32 19.23 0.85
CA LEU A 54 16.24 20.17 -0.26
C LEU A 54 16.95 21.48 0.10
N THR A 55 17.71 22.04 -0.84
CA THR A 55 18.31 23.38 -0.66
C THR A 55 17.25 24.48 -0.63
N ASP A 56 17.54 25.62 -0.02
CA ASP A 56 16.59 26.76 0.05
C ASP A 56 16.09 27.21 -1.33
N LYS A 57 16.96 27.13 -2.36
CA LYS A 57 16.62 27.40 -3.76
C LYS A 57 15.43 26.53 -4.21
N TYR A 58 15.53 25.21 -4.03
CA TYR A 58 14.49 24.27 -4.48
C TYR A 58 13.29 24.24 -3.54
N GLN A 59 13.49 24.47 -2.24
CA GLN A 59 12.37 24.60 -1.30
C GLN A 59 11.44 25.75 -1.69
N LYS A 60 12.00 26.91 -2.09
CA LYS A 60 11.22 28.05 -2.59
C LYS A 60 10.54 27.73 -3.91
N LEU A 61 11.26 27.10 -4.85
CA LEU A 61 10.74 26.80 -6.18
C LEU A 61 9.57 25.80 -6.14
N LEU A 62 9.60 24.83 -5.23
CA LEU A 62 8.56 23.80 -5.11
C LEU A 62 7.55 24.09 -3.98
N MET A 63 7.57 25.30 -3.41
CA MET A 63 6.91 25.60 -2.14
C MET A 63 5.40 25.30 -2.14
N ASP A 64 4.76 25.63 -3.25
CA ASP A 64 3.30 25.63 -3.43
C ASP A 64 2.74 24.26 -3.86
N THR A 65 3.59 23.32 -4.24
CA THR A 65 3.18 22.01 -4.78
C THR A 65 3.76 20.83 -4.02
N TYR A 66 4.93 20.99 -3.40
CA TYR A 66 5.62 19.89 -2.73
C TYR A 66 4.89 19.45 -1.45
N ASN A 67 4.53 18.17 -1.39
CA ASN A 67 3.75 17.54 -0.30
C ASN A 67 2.47 18.34 0.03
N ARG A 68 1.70 18.67 -1.00
CA ARG A 68 0.41 19.33 -0.90
C ARG A 68 -0.62 18.65 -1.80
N SER A 69 -1.86 18.63 -1.35
CA SER A 69 -3.01 18.15 -2.13
C SER A 69 -3.41 19.21 -3.17
N ILE A 70 -2.73 19.22 -4.30
CA ILE A 70 -2.97 20.16 -5.41
C ILE A 70 -3.93 19.60 -6.48
N HIS A 71 -4.26 18.31 -6.39
CA HIS A 71 -5.35 17.66 -7.10
C HIS A 71 -6.06 16.71 -6.15
N VAL A 72 -7.36 16.93 -5.97
CA VAL A 72 -8.21 16.14 -5.08
C VAL A 72 -9.40 15.62 -5.88
N LEU A 73 -9.57 14.32 -5.90
CA LEU A 73 -10.75 13.65 -6.45
C LEU A 73 -11.57 13.07 -5.31
N GLU A 74 -12.88 13.07 -5.47
CA GLU A 74 -13.78 12.38 -4.55
C GLU A 74 -13.93 10.90 -4.93
N ALA A 75 -14.18 10.07 -3.93
CA ALA A 75 -14.69 8.71 -4.09
C ALA A 75 -15.88 8.56 -3.13
N PRO A 76 -17.09 9.01 -3.55
CA PRO A 76 -18.28 8.95 -2.72
C PRO A 76 -18.72 7.51 -2.49
N GLU A 77 -19.62 7.31 -1.54
CA GLU A 77 -20.31 6.02 -1.38
C GLU A 77 -21.03 5.67 -2.67
N LEU A 78 -21.00 4.38 -3.01
CA LEU A 78 -21.78 3.86 -4.11
C LEU A 78 -23.22 3.62 -3.64
N PRO A 79 -24.23 3.85 -4.51
CA PRO A 79 -25.63 3.59 -4.17
C PRO A 79 -25.94 2.09 -3.95
N GLY A 80 -25.02 1.20 -4.30
CA GLY A 80 -25.13 -0.24 -4.14
C GLY A 80 -23.90 -0.84 -3.46
N PRO A 81 -23.84 -2.17 -3.33
CA PRO A 81 -22.76 -2.85 -2.63
C PRO A 81 -21.40 -2.62 -3.31
N THR A 82 -20.37 -2.47 -2.50
CA THR A 82 -18.97 -2.41 -2.91
C THR A 82 -18.33 -3.78 -3.02
N LEU A 83 -18.76 -4.74 -2.19
CA LEU A 83 -18.29 -6.12 -2.25
C LEU A 83 -18.95 -6.91 -3.38
N SER A 84 -18.19 -7.83 -3.97
CA SER A 84 -18.73 -8.70 -5.03
C SER A 84 -19.86 -9.59 -4.52
N ASN A 85 -20.90 -9.74 -5.33
CA ASN A 85 -22.04 -10.63 -5.03
C ASN A 85 -21.72 -12.12 -5.32
N THR A 86 -20.53 -12.43 -5.83
CA THR A 86 -20.11 -13.81 -6.13
C THR A 86 -19.28 -14.45 -5.00
N LEU A 87 -19.16 -13.77 -3.85
CA LEU A 87 -18.36 -14.26 -2.73
C LEU A 87 -19.04 -15.45 -2.04
N ASP A 88 -18.31 -16.54 -1.87
CA ASP A 88 -18.72 -17.68 -1.07
C ASP A 88 -18.38 -17.42 0.41
N ILE A 89 -19.28 -16.72 1.09
CA ILE A 89 -19.06 -16.19 2.45
C ILE A 89 -18.74 -17.31 3.45
N GLU A 90 -19.46 -18.44 3.36
CA GLU A 90 -19.25 -19.59 4.25
C GLU A 90 -17.86 -20.18 4.04
N LYS A 91 -17.50 -20.50 2.79
CA LYS A 91 -16.20 -21.08 2.47
C LYS A 91 -15.04 -20.14 2.80
N ILE A 92 -15.17 -18.84 2.53
CA ILE A 92 -14.13 -17.85 2.86
C ILE A 92 -13.91 -17.81 4.38
N THR A 93 -15.00 -17.83 5.15
CA THR A 93 -14.94 -17.83 6.60
C THR A 93 -14.34 -19.14 7.14
N GLU A 94 -14.74 -20.29 6.60
CA GLU A 94 -14.14 -21.59 6.95
C GLU A 94 -12.65 -21.62 6.63
N ASN A 95 -12.23 -21.10 5.48
CA ASN A 95 -10.81 -21.01 5.11
C ASN A 95 -10.02 -20.17 6.10
N TYR A 96 -10.57 -19.05 6.58
CA TYR A 96 -9.90 -18.21 7.60
C TYR A 96 -9.62 -19.01 8.87
N PHE A 97 -10.60 -19.80 9.34
CA PHE A 97 -10.49 -20.61 10.57
C PHE A 97 -9.97 -22.02 10.32
N LYS A 98 -9.51 -22.35 9.11
CA LYS A 98 -8.94 -23.67 8.79
C LYS A 98 -7.62 -23.90 9.52
N HIS A 99 -6.93 -22.81 9.84
CA HIS A 99 -5.70 -22.81 10.60
C HIS A 99 -5.88 -21.95 11.86
N ASP A 100 -5.24 -22.36 12.96
CA ASP A 100 -5.36 -21.67 14.25
C ASP A 100 -4.87 -20.22 14.20
N PHE A 101 -3.97 -19.90 13.26
CA PHE A 101 -3.39 -18.57 13.09
C PHE A 101 -4.31 -17.57 12.37
N GLY A 102 -5.39 -18.01 11.71
CA GLY A 102 -6.33 -17.10 11.05
C GLY A 102 -5.78 -16.45 9.77
N LEU A 103 -6.00 -17.07 8.61
CA LEU A 103 -5.58 -16.53 7.31
C LEU A 103 -6.51 -17.02 6.18
N THR A 104 -6.95 -16.11 5.33
CA THR A 104 -7.57 -16.46 4.05
C THR A 104 -7.28 -15.39 3.00
N TYR A 105 -7.40 -15.75 1.72
CA TYR A 105 -7.37 -14.80 0.63
C TYR A 105 -8.33 -15.25 -0.46
N PHE A 106 -8.87 -14.29 -1.21
CA PHE A 106 -9.78 -14.58 -2.32
C PHE A 106 -9.74 -13.48 -3.38
N ASP A 107 -10.12 -13.86 -4.60
CA ASP A 107 -10.17 -12.98 -5.76
C ASP A 107 -11.56 -12.36 -5.94
N ASN A 108 -11.63 -11.32 -6.78
CA ASN A 108 -12.86 -10.60 -7.09
C ASN A 108 -13.54 -10.03 -5.83
N PHE A 109 -12.74 -9.41 -4.95
CA PHE A 109 -13.19 -8.84 -3.69
C PHE A 109 -14.25 -7.74 -3.88
N LEU A 110 -13.91 -6.70 -4.65
CA LEU A 110 -14.77 -5.56 -4.94
C LEU A 110 -15.58 -5.78 -6.23
N THR A 111 -16.72 -5.11 -6.34
CA THR A 111 -17.40 -4.92 -7.63
C THR A 111 -16.49 -4.16 -8.60
N PRO A 112 -16.65 -4.33 -9.93
CA PRO A 112 -15.87 -3.59 -10.91
C PRO A 112 -15.95 -2.06 -10.73
N VAL A 113 -17.12 -1.55 -10.35
CA VAL A 113 -17.34 -0.11 -10.12
C VAL A 113 -16.56 0.39 -8.90
N ALA A 114 -16.58 -0.36 -7.79
CA ALA A 114 -15.83 0.00 -6.59
C ALA A 114 -14.31 -0.07 -6.83
N LEU A 115 -13.83 -1.12 -7.50
CA LEU A 115 -12.43 -1.25 -7.88
C LEU A 115 -11.94 -0.09 -8.75
N ASP A 116 -12.70 0.24 -9.80
CA ASP A 116 -12.37 1.33 -10.72
C ASP A 116 -12.36 2.69 -10.00
N SER A 117 -13.38 2.96 -9.16
CA SER A 117 -13.45 4.20 -8.38
C SER A 117 -12.28 4.36 -7.40
N ILE A 118 -11.90 3.29 -6.67
CA ILE A 118 -10.75 3.34 -5.76
C ILE A 118 -9.44 3.50 -6.54
N ARG A 119 -9.28 2.79 -7.66
CA ARG A 119 -8.10 2.92 -8.50
C ARG A 119 -7.96 4.33 -9.05
N HIS A 120 -9.04 4.88 -9.60
CA HIS A 120 -9.08 6.25 -10.12
C HIS A 120 -8.71 7.27 -9.04
N PHE A 121 -9.31 7.12 -7.85
CA PHE A 121 -9.01 7.94 -6.68
C PHE A 121 -7.53 7.89 -6.30
N LEU A 122 -6.93 6.71 -6.19
CA LEU A 122 -5.54 6.51 -5.75
C LEU A 122 -4.50 6.98 -6.78
N LEU A 123 -4.82 6.93 -8.08
CA LEU A 123 -3.97 7.46 -9.14
C LEU A 123 -4.07 8.99 -9.26
N GLY A 124 -5.28 9.53 -9.17
CA GLY A 124 -5.52 10.96 -9.39
C GLY A 124 -5.19 11.84 -8.19
N ASN A 125 -5.34 11.38 -6.96
CA ASN A 125 -5.12 12.22 -5.79
C ASN A 125 -3.61 12.44 -5.50
N THR A 126 -3.19 13.70 -5.33
CA THR A 126 -1.82 14.06 -4.90
C THR A 126 -1.70 14.00 -3.38
N ILE A 127 -1.89 12.81 -2.80
CA ILE A 127 -1.96 12.54 -1.34
C ILE A 127 -0.80 11.69 -0.81
N TRP A 128 0.17 11.39 -1.68
CA TRP A 128 1.29 10.50 -1.42
C TRP A 128 2.43 11.28 -0.76
N PHE A 129 2.39 11.44 0.56
CA PHE A 129 3.30 12.32 1.30
C PHE A 129 4.34 11.61 2.16
N ASP A 130 4.07 10.38 2.60
CA ASP A 130 5.04 9.63 3.40
C ASP A 130 6.02 8.90 2.48
N PHE A 131 7.30 9.23 2.57
CA PHE A 131 8.36 8.57 1.82
C PHE A 131 9.53 8.22 2.74
N PHE A 132 9.27 8.12 4.05
CA PHE A 132 10.31 7.89 5.07
C PHE A 132 10.72 6.41 5.19
N HIS A 133 10.43 5.62 4.18
CA HIS A 133 10.63 4.18 4.19
C HIS A 133 11.93 3.79 3.46
N GLY A 134 12.78 3.02 4.13
CA GLY A 134 14.08 2.59 3.58
C GLY A 134 14.00 1.79 2.28
N GLY A 135 12.82 1.22 1.94
CA GLY A 135 12.57 0.55 0.66
C GLY A 135 12.15 1.48 -0.49
N GLY A 136 11.95 2.78 -0.22
CA GLY A 136 11.60 3.79 -1.23
C GLY A 136 10.16 3.76 -1.74
N TYR A 137 9.29 2.94 -1.13
CA TYR A 137 7.84 3.03 -1.34
C TYR A 137 7.28 4.28 -0.67
N ILE A 138 6.07 4.68 -1.07
CA ILE A 138 5.45 5.94 -0.64
C ILE A 138 4.04 5.65 -0.12
N GLY A 139 3.70 6.26 1.01
CA GLY A 139 2.43 6.13 1.70
C GLY A 139 1.51 7.32 1.59
N ALA A 140 0.22 7.02 1.63
CA ALA A 140 -0.86 7.93 1.92
C ALA A 140 -1.66 7.36 3.10
N TYR A 141 -1.99 8.22 4.06
CA TYR A 141 -2.80 7.88 5.24
C TYR A 141 -4.11 8.67 5.24
N LEU A 142 -5.04 8.30 6.13
CA LEU A 142 -6.33 9.00 6.32
C LEU A 142 -6.17 10.53 6.37
N ARG A 143 -5.20 11.02 7.14
CA ARG A 143 -4.93 12.47 7.32
C ARG A 143 -4.40 13.18 6.07
N ASP A 144 -3.84 12.44 5.11
CA ASP A 144 -3.20 13.00 3.91
C ASP A 144 -4.21 13.26 2.78
N GLY A 145 -5.47 12.83 2.97
CA GLY A 145 -6.53 12.90 1.98
C GLY A 145 -7.01 11.52 1.50
N LEU A 146 -6.54 10.42 2.10
CA LEU A 146 -7.02 9.07 1.79
C LEU A 146 -8.42 8.78 2.36
N ALA A 147 -8.87 9.55 3.35
CA ALA A 147 -10.18 9.40 3.98
C ALA A 147 -11.31 9.79 3.00
N CYS A 148 -11.81 8.82 2.23
CA CYS A 148 -12.97 8.99 1.35
C CYS A 148 -14.15 8.11 1.80
N PRO A 149 -15.40 8.53 1.53
CA PRO A 149 -16.59 7.76 1.91
C PRO A 149 -16.58 6.31 1.40
N LEU A 150 -16.10 6.06 0.17
CA LEU A 150 -16.07 4.71 -0.40
C LEU A 150 -15.23 3.72 0.42
N PHE A 151 -14.09 4.12 0.97
CA PHE A 151 -13.30 3.23 1.83
C PHE A 151 -14.03 2.86 3.12
N PHE A 152 -14.80 3.79 3.69
CA PHE A 152 -15.58 3.52 4.91
C PHE A 152 -16.78 2.62 4.62
N GLN A 153 -17.42 2.78 3.45
CA GLN A 153 -18.44 1.84 2.99
C GLN A 153 -17.86 0.42 2.83
N ILE A 154 -16.71 0.28 2.17
CA ILE A 154 -16.02 -1.02 2.03
C ILE A 154 -15.75 -1.64 3.41
N ALA A 155 -15.20 -0.86 4.35
CA ALA A 155 -14.88 -1.35 5.69
C ALA A 155 -16.12 -1.85 6.46
N GLU A 156 -17.25 -1.14 6.36
CA GLU A 156 -18.49 -1.55 7.03
C GLU A 156 -19.15 -2.77 6.34
N GLU A 157 -19.14 -2.81 5.01
CA GLU A 157 -19.63 -3.98 4.27
C GLU A 157 -18.80 -5.24 4.58
N MET A 158 -17.48 -5.11 4.76
CA MET A 158 -16.62 -6.22 5.19
C MET A 158 -17.03 -6.75 6.57
N ARG A 159 -17.24 -5.86 7.54
CA ARG A 159 -17.64 -6.23 8.91
C ARG A 159 -18.98 -6.94 8.94
N THR A 160 -19.94 -6.46 8.16
CA THR A 160 -21.28 -7.06 8.07
C THR A 160 -21.30 -8.36 7.27
N THR A 161 -20.45 -8.50 6.25
CA THR A 161 -20.35 -9.70 5.41
C THR A 161 -19.61 -10.84 6.11
N PHE A 162 -18.55 -10.54 6.87
CA PHE A 162 -17.73 -11.53 7.57
C PHE A 162 -17.74 -11.33 9.11
N PRO A 163 -18.91 -11.37 9.77
CA PRO A 163 -19.04 -11.00 11.18
C PRO A 163 -18.27 -11.93 12.12
N LYS A 164 -18.01 -13.19 11.72
CA LYS A 164 -17.17 -14.11 12.51
C LYS A 164 -15.70 -13.72 12.52
N ILE A 165 -15.20 -13.14 11.42
CA ILE A 165 -13.80 -12.68 11.30
C ILE A 165 -13.66 -11.34 12.01
N PHE A 166 -14.50 -10.36 11.67
CA PHE A 166 -14.36 -9.00 12.19
C PHE A 166 -14.96 -8.78 13.59
N LYS A 167 -15.84 -9.66 14.07
CA LYS A 167 -16.53 -9.50 15.36
C LYS A 167 -17.12 -8.08 15.48
N ASN A 168 -16.88 -7.42 16.61
CA ASN A 168 -17.22 -6.00 16.83
C ASN A 168 -16.03 -5.06 16.62
N HIS A 169 -14.94 -5.51 15.98
CA HIS A 169 -13.74 -4.71 15.78
C HIS A 169 -14.02 -3.56 14.81
N PRO A 170 -13.88 -2.28 15.24
CA PRO A 170 -14.03 -1.15 14.33
C PRO A 170 -12.75 -0.99 13.50
N LEU A 171 -12.87 -0.31 12.36
CA LEU A 171 -11.70 0.17 11.61
C LEU A 171 -10.90 1.15 12.49
N LYS A 172 -9.60 0.90 12.64
CA LYS A 172 -8.67 1.71 13.44
C LYS A 172 -7.70 2.49 12.59
N GLN A 173 -7.18 1.87 11.54
CA GLN A 173 -6.21 2.47 10.64
C GLN A 173 -6.49 2.07 9.20
N LEU A 174 -6.14 2.97 8.28
CA LEU A 174 -6.23 2.77 6.85
C LEU A 174 -5.09 3.53 6.18
N TRP A 175 -4.37 2.86 5.30
CA TRP A 175 -3.34 3.47 4.46
C TRP A 175 -3.26 2.79 3.10
N ALA A 176 -2.60 3.46 2.17
CA ALA A 176 -2.21 2.89 0.90
C ALA A 176 -0.71 3.09 0.70
N TYR A 177 -0.02 2.06 0.25
CA TYR A 177 1.38 2.14 -0.17
C TYR A 177 1.51 1.91 -1.67
N LYS A 178 2.37 2.71 -2.30
CA LYS A 178 2.72 2.61 -3.70
C LYS A 178 4.21 2.34 -3.85
N TYR A 179 4.54 1.29 -4.57
CA TYR A 179 5.90 0.77 -4.66
C TYR A 179 6.57 1.20 -5.96
N ASP A 180 7.89 1.33 -5.94
CA ASP A 180 8.66 1.65 -7.14
C ASP A 180 8.95 0.39 -7.95
N SER A 181 8.45 0.35 -9.19
CA SER A 181 8.61 -0.80 -10.10
C SER A 181 10.07 -1.13 -10.41
N ARG A 182 11.04 -0.25 -10.10
CA ARG A 182 12.47 -0.55 -10.27
C ARG A 182 13.03 -1.45 -9.17
N ALA A 183 12.27 -1.78 -8.12
CA ALA A 183 12.70 -2.60 -6.99
C ALA A 183 13.22 -3.99 -7.38
N TYR A 184 12.73 -4.59 -8.48
CA TYR A 184 13.17 -5.94 -8.88
C TYR A 184 14.49 -6.00 -9.64
N LYS A 185 15.07 -4.85 -10.00
CA LYS A 185 16.36 -4.82 -10.73
C LYS A 185 17.48 -5.26 -9.78
N ASN A 186 18.44 -6.03 -10.29
CA ASN A 186 19.47 -6.70 -9.48
C ASN A 186 20.25 -5.76 -8.55
N ASP A 187 20.53 -4.52 -8.97
CA ASP A 187 21.28 -3.54 -8.18
C ASP A 187 20.39 -2.48 -7.53
N SER A 188 19.08 -2.73 -7.44
CA SER A 188 18.13 -1.77 -6.90
C SER A 188 18.19 -1.76 -5.37
N PRO A 189 18.40 -0.59 -4.75
CA PRO A 189 18.30 -0.45 -3.30
C PRO A 189 16.82 -0.34 -2.84
N LEU A 190 15.89 -0.25 -3.80
CA LEU A 190 14.45 -0.16 -3.56
C LEU A 190 13.89 -1.55 -3.31
N LYS A 191 12.98 -1.67 -2.35
CA LYS A 191 12.39 -2.95 -1.97
C LYS A 191 11.03 -2.78 -1.32
N GLY A 192 10.37 -3.91 -1.09
CA GLY A 192 9.12 -3.97 -0.34
C GLY A 192 9.31 -3.72 1.15
N ILE A 193 8.23 -3.91 1.91
CA ILE A 193 8.25 -3.87 3.37
C ILE A 193 8.86 -5.19 3.87
N ASN A 194 9.84 -5.11 4.78
CA ASN A 194 10.44 -6.29 5.42
C ASN A 194 9.41 -6.99 6.35
N ALA A 195 9.78 -8.15 6.90
CA ALA A 195 9.03 -8.82 7.95
C ALA A 195 8.69 -7.89 9.13
N HIS A 196 7.40 -7.81 9.45
CA HIS A 196 6.82 -7.05 10.56
C HIS A 196 5.45 -7.63 10.94
N ALA A 197 4.86 -7.17 12.04
CA ALA A 197 3.46 -7.41 12.39
C ALA A 197 2.73 -6.08 12.60
N ASP A 198 1.39 -6.09 12.58
CA ASP A 198 0.60 -4.87 12.69
C ASP A 198 -0.23 -4.86 13.99
N TYR A 199 -0.39 -3.68 14.60
CA TYR A 199 -1.10 -3.52 15.87
C TYR A 199 -2.63 -3.49 15.69
N ALA A 200 -3.24 -4.64 15.44
CA ALA A 200 -4.70 -4.81 15.34
C ALA A 200 -5.14 -6.25 15.61
N ALA A 201 -6.45 -6.52 15.57
CA ALA A 201 -6.99 -7.88 15.63
C ALA A 201 -6.99 -8.53 14.23
N VAL A 202 -7.53 -7.81 13.24
CA VAL A 202 -7.64 -8.28 11.86
C VAL A 202 -6.94 -7.31 10.92
N ASN A 203 -6.07 -7.88 10.07
CA ASN A 203 -5.39 -7.17 9.02
C ASN A 203 -6.00 -7.51 7.67
N VAL A 204 -6.19 -6.48 6.86
CA VAL A 204 -6.75 -6.56 5.52
C VAL A 204 -5.77 -5.93 4.57
N ASN A 205 -5.34 -6.69 3.56
CA ASN A 205 -4.57 -6.15 2.44
C ASN A 205 -5.27 -6.47 1.12
N PHE A 206 -5.41 -5.50 0.22
CA PHE A 206 -5.90 -5.76 -1.13
C PHE A 206 -5.19 -4.90 -2.18
N TRP A 207 -5.26 -5.36 -3.42
CA TRP A 207 -4.54 -4.76 -4.53
C TRP A 207 -5.44 -4.25 -5.65
N VAL A 208 -5.09 -3.07 -6.18
CA VAL A 208 -5.89 -2.34 -7.18
C VAL A 208 -5.16 -2.12 -8.50
N THR A 209 -3.91 -2.59 -8.62
CA THR A 209 -3.15 -2.46 -9.87
C THR A 209 -3.54 -3.57 -10.85
N PRO A 210 -3.74 -3.29 -12.16
CA PRO A 210 -4.08 -4.29 -13.14
C PRO A 210 -3.18 -5.51 -13.08
N LYS A 211 -3.76 -6.70 -13.16
CA LYS A 211 -3.00 -7.96 -13.12
C LYS A 211 -1.87 -7.96 -14.16
N ALA A 212 -2.15 -7.40 -15.34
CA ALA A 212 -1.20 -7.29 -16.45
C ALA A 212 0.02 -6.39 -16.17
N ALA A 213 0.03 -5.63 -15.07
CA ALA A 213 1.19 -4.86 -14.64
C ALA A 213 2.24 -5.74 -13.96
N ASN A 214 1.82 -6.81 -13.27
CA ASN A 214 2.73 -7.79 -12.69
C ASN A 214 3.29 -8.69 -13.80
N LEU A 215 4.61 -8.75 -13.89
CA LEU A 215 5.37 -9.53 -14.87
C LEU A 215 5.63 -10.97 -14.39
N ASN A 216 5.41 -11.25 -13.10
CA ASN A 216 5.58 -12.58 -12.52
C ASN A 216 4.32 -13.03 -11.77
N SER A 217 3.51 -13.88 -12.40
CA SER A 217 2.23 -14.35 -11.83
C SER A 217 2.36 -15.20 -10.56
N LEU A 218 3.57 -15.64 -10.20
CA LEU A 218 3.82 -16.48 -9.03
C LEU A 218 4.22 -15.67 -7.79
N SER A 219 4.43 -14.35 -7.93
CA SER A 219 4.93 -13.52 -6.84
C SER A 219 4.27 -12.13 -6.79
N GLY A 220 4.76 -11.29 -5.88
CA GLY A 220 4.48 -9.85 -5.81
C GLY A 220 3.30 -9.46 -4.93
N GLY A 221 2.69 -10.44 -4.25
CA GLY A 221 1.64 -10.19 -3.28
C GLY A 221 2.21 -10.02 -1.88
N LEU A 222 1.95 -10.98 -1.00
CA LEU A 222 2.31 -10.94 0.41
C LEU A 222 2.87 -12.29 0.86
N VAL A 223 3.88 -12.29 1.71
CA VAL A 223 4.33 -13.47 2.46
C VAL A 223 3.83 -13.31 3.89
N VAL A 224 3.07 -14.29 4.38
CA VAL A 224 2.54 -14.32 5.75
C VAL A 224 3.12 -15.54 6.44
N TYR A 225 3.89 -15.33 7.48
CA TYR A 225 4.46 -16.39 8.30
C TYR A 225 3.40 -16.90 9.26
N ASN A 226 3.36 -18.20 9.51
CA ASN A 226 2.47 -18.85 10.47
C ASN A 226 2.93 -18.58 11.94
N THR A 227 3.74 -17.54 12.12
CA THR A 227 4.37 -17.16 13.38
C THR A 227 3.85 -15.79 13.77
N GLU A 228 3.25 -15.71 14.94
CA GLU A 228 2.82 -14.45 15.53
C GLU A 228 4.00 -13.71 16.17
N ALA A 229 3.97 -12.37 16.10
CA ALA A 229 4.84 -11.54 16.93
C ALA A 229 4.43 -11.72 18.41
N PRO A 230 5.37 -11.98 19.32
CA PRO A 230 5.07 -12.12 20.75
C PRO A 230 4.36 -10.89 21.32
N LEU A 231 3.32 -11.10 22.15
CA LEU A 231 2.45 -10.03 22.62
C LEU A 231 3.17 -9.00 23.50
N GLU A 232 4.25 -9.40 24.14
CA GLU A 232 5.13 -8.54 24.93
C GLU A 232 6.04 -7.63 24.08
N TRP A 233 6.15 -7.89 22.78
CA TRP A 233 6.89 -7.00 21.88
C TRP A 233 6.15 -5.68 21.73
N ASP A 234 6.88 -4.58 21.95
CA ASP A 234 6.37 -3.24 21.72
C ASP A 234 6.29 -2.92 20.22
N PRO A 235 5.58 -1.83 19.84
CA PRO A 235 5.43 -1.45 18.43
C PRO A 235 6.72 -1.14 17.69
N ASN A 236 7.81 -0.79 18.38
CA ASN A 236 9.08 -0.60 17.69
C ASN A 236 9.72 -1.96 17.36
N THR A 237 9.63 -2.91 18.27
CA THR A 237 10.18 -4.25 18.14
C THR A 237 9.55 -4.97 16.95
N PHE A 238 8.22 -5.11 16.92
CA PHE A 238 7.57 -5.89 15.85
C PHE A 238 7.48 -5.16 14.50
N ASN A 239 7.80 -3.86 14.42
CA ASN A 239 7.80 -3.11 13.16
C ASN A 239 9.20 -2.87 12.58
N ASN A 240 10.22 -2.74 13.42
CA ASN A 240 11.53 -2.21 13.00
C ASN A 240 12.72 -3.10 13.38
N ASP A 241 12.61 -3.99 14.36
CA ASP A 241 13.73 -4.82 14.84
C ASP A 241 13.91 -6.06 13.95
N THR A 242 14.46 -5.84 12.75
CA THR A 242 14.57 -6.88 11.71
C THR A 242 15.36 -8.09 12.18
N GLU A 243 16.45 -7.90 12.94
CA GLU A 243 17.29 -9.00 13.44
C GLU A 243 16.47 -9.90 14.37
N LYS A 244 15.82 -9.33 15.38
CA LYS A 244 15.00 -10.06 16.32
C LYS A 244 13.78 -10.73 15.67
N ILE A 245 13.18 -10.10 14.66
CA ILE A 245 12.08 -10.69 13.90
C ILE A 245 12.56 -11.93 13.14
N LEU A 246 13.71 -11.85 12.46
CA LEU A 246 14.26 -12.98 11.70
C LEU A 246 14.69 -14.14 12.61
N GLU A 247 15.35 -13.86 13.74
CA GLU A 247 15.69 -14.89 14.74
C GLU A 247 14.43 -15.62 15.24
N HIS A 248 13.36 -14.87 15.55
CA HIS A 248 12.09 -15.46 15.98
C HIS A 248 11.43 -16.30 14.87
N LEU A 249 11.55 -15.91 13.61
CA LEU A 249 11.05 -16.72 12.49
C LEU A 249 11.84 -18.02 12.34
N GLU A 250 13.18 -17.95 12.42
CA GLU A 250 14.07 -19.11 12.37
C GLU A 250 13.75 -20.11 13.50
N ASP A 251 13.59 -19.62 14.73
CA ASP A 251 13.22 -20.42 15.90
C ASP A 251 11.84 -21.10 15.76
N ASN A 252 10.98 -20.59 14.87
CA ASN A 252 9.63 -21.11 14.60
C ASN A 252 9.50 -21.81 13.23
N ASN A 253 10.61 -22.29 12.67
CA ASN A 253 10.69 -23.05 11.39
C ASN A 253 10.29 -22.28 10.12
N GLU A 254 10.07 -20.96 10.21
CA GLU A 254 9.74 -20.08 9.08
C GLU A 254 8.56 -20.57 8.20
N GLU A 255 7.62 -21.35 8.74
CA GLU A 255 6.49 -21.83 7.96
C GLU A 255 5.67 -20.63 7.48
N LYS A 256 5.37 -20.58 6.19
CA LYS A 256 4.74 -19.40 5.57
C LYS A 256 3.81 -19.73 4.42
N SER A 257 2.83 -18.86 4.27
CA SER A 257 1.96 -18.78 3.10
C SER A 257 2.46 -17.67 2.18
N VAL A 258 2.77 -18.01 0.93
CA VAL A 258 3.06 -17.04 -0.12
C VAL A 258 1.77 -16.80 -0.91
N ILE A 259 1.25 -15.58 -0.87
CA ILE A 259 0.06 -15.17 -1.62
C ILE A 259 0.54 -14.37 -2.84
N PRO A 260 0.46 -14.92 -4.06
CA PRO A 260 0.83 -14.19 -5.26
C PRO A 260 -0.08 -12.98 -5.48
N TYR A 261 0.46 -11.97 -6.14
CA TYR A 261 -0.33 -10.81 -6.53
C TYR A 261 -1.45 -11.21 -7.50
N ASN A 262 -2.64 -10.66 -7.27
CA ASN A 262 -3.66 -10.58 -8.30
C ASN A 262 -4.47 -9.29 -8.11
N GLU A 263 -4.93 -8.70 -9.21
CA GLU A 263 -5.83 -7.55 -9.16
C GLU A 263 -7.13 -7.93 -8.45
N ASN A 264 -7.63 -7.06 -7.58
CA ASN A 264 -8.86 -7.27 -6.82
C ASN A 264 -8.85 -8.53 -5.94
N ARG A 265 -7.65 -8.97 -5.55
CA ARG A 265 -7.45 -9.97 -4.50
C ARG A 265 -7.31 -9.27 -3.16
N ILE A 266 -7.91 -9.89 -2.15
CA ILE A 266 -7.81 -9.51 -0.75
C ILE A 266 -7.17 -10.64 0.05
N VAL A 267 -6.42 -10.26 1.07
CA VAL A 267 -5.84 -11.13 2.10
C VAL A 267 -6.39 -10.65 3.44
N LEU A 268 -7.00 -11.55 4.20
CA LEU A 268 -7.52 -11.33 5.54
C LEU A 268 -6.76 -12.24 6.50
N PHE A 269 -6.20 -11.68 7.57
CA PHE A 269 -5.43 -12.48 8.51
C PHE A 269 -5.42 -11.89 9.92
N ASN A 270 -5.05 -12.72 10.91
CA ASN A 270 -4.72 -12.24 12.25
C ASN A 270 -3.55 -11.25 12.13
N SER A 271 -3.79 -10.00 12.53
CA SER A 271 -2.82 -8.92 12.34
C SER A 271 -1.51 -9.12 13.11
N ASN A 272 -1.51 -10.02 14.11
CA ASN A 272 -0.32 -10.37 14.88
C ASN A 272 0.64 -11.30 14.12
N LEU A 273 0.24 -11.86 12.97
CA LEU A 273 1.14 -12.66 12.14
C LEU A 273 2.22 -11.80 11.51
N ILE A 274 3.45 -12.30 11.58
CA ILE A 274 4.59 -11.67 10.90
C ILE A 274 4.38 -11.83 9.39
N HIS A 275 4.55 -10.73 8.66
CA HIS A 275 4.32 -10.69 7.22
C HIS A 275 5.24 -9.66 6.54
N GLU A 276 5.44 -9.84 5.25
CA GLU A 276 6.28 -8.96 4.43
C GLU A 276 5.76 -8.86 2.99
N THR A 277 6.23 -7.83 2.30
CA THR A 277 5.99 -7.71 0.86
C THR A 277 6.82 -8.75 0.13
N ASP A 278 6.18 -9.60 -0.66
CA ASP A 278 6.86 -10.57 -1.51
C ASP A 278 7.70 -9.87 -2.60
N LYS A 279 8.66 -10.59 -3.20
CA LYS A 279 9.38 -10.10 -4.38
C LYS A 279 8.38 -9.76 -5.49
N PHE A 280 8.37 -8.51 -5.94
CA PHE A 280 7.43 -8.03 -6.94
C PHE A 280 8.14 -7.55 -8.20
N GLU A 281 7.63 -7.93 -9.37
CA GLU A 281 8.18 -7.56 -10.68
C GLU A 281 7.09 -6.86 -11.48
N PHE A 282 7.05 -5.53 -11.49
CA PHE A 282 6.00 -4.77 -12.17
C PHE A 282 6.56 -3.99 -13.34
N LYS A 283 5.74 -3.79 -14.38
CA LYS A 283 6.06 -2.85 -15.46
C LYS A 283 6.39 -1.47 -14.89
N GLU A 284 7.33 -0.78 -15.51
CA GLU A 284 7.58 0.63 -15.19
C GLU A 284 6.40 1.51 -15.67
N GLY A 285 6.28 2.70 -15.08
CA GLY A 285 5.21 3.65 -15.35
C GLY A 285 4.26 3.82 -14.16
N TYR A 286 3.67 5.01 -14.06
CA TYR A 286 2.89 5.43 -12.89
C TYR A 286 1.75 4.47 -12.55
N GLU A 287 0.95 4.12 -13.55
CA GLU A 287 -0.24 3.29 -13.41
C GLU A 287 0.08 1.81 -13.14
N ASN A 288 1.31 1.39 -13.43
CA ASN A 288 1.80 0.02 -13.23
C ASN A 288 2.42 -0.19 -11.86
N ARG A 289 2.61 0.85 -11.05
CA ARG A 289 3.13 0.70 -9.69
C ARG A 289 2.18 -0.18 -8.88
N ARG A 290 2.73 -1.16 -8.16
CA ARG A 290 1.96 -1.96 -7.18
C ARG A 290 1.36 -1.00 -6.16
N ILE A 291 0.06 -1.04 -5.96
CA ILE A 291 -0.64 -0.29 -4.91
C ILE A 291 -1.31 -1.30 -3.98
N ASN A 292 -0.93 -1.23 -2.71
CA ASN A 292 -1.48 -2.03 -1.63
C ASN A 292 -2.31 -1.14 -0.72
N VAL A 293 -3.57 -1.47 -0.51
CA VAL A 293 -4.41 -0.83 0.50
C VAL A 293 -4.46 -1.73 1.71
N THR A 294 -4.16 -1.16 2.88
CA THR A 294 -4.22 -1.86 4.16
C THR A 294 -5.29 -1.24 5.05
N MET A 295 -6.09 -2.10 5.69
CA MET A 295 -7.06 -1.70 6.70
C MET A 295 -6.87 -2.55 7.95
N LEU A 296 -6.80 -1.90 9.11
CA LEU A 296 -6.62 -2.55 10.40
C LEU A 296 -7.87 -2.43 11.25
N PHE A 297 -8.34 -3.55 11.79
CA PHE A 297 -9.55 -3.60 12.61
C PHE A 297 -9.24 -4.10 14.02
N GLY A 298 -9.77 -3.41 15.03
CA GLY A 298 -9.70 -3.84 16.42
C GLY A 298 -8.33 -3.65 17.06
N GLU A 299 -8.16 -4.25 18.24
CA GLU A 299 -6.94 -4.14 19.03
C GLU A 299 -6.16 -5.46 18.99
N ARG A 300 -4.83 -5.37 19.03
CA ARG A 300 -3.96 -6.54 19.04
C ARG A 300 -4.30 -7.50 20.17
N GLY A 301 -4.44 -8.79 19.84
CA GLY A 301 -4.75 -9.86 20.81
C GLY A 301 -6.22 -9.99 21.22
N THR A 302 -7.18 -9.48 20.42
CA THR A 302 -8.63 -9.51 20.73
C THR A 302 -9.50 -10.26 19.73
#